data_AF-A0A1I0HWZ7-F1
#
_entry.id   AF-A0A1I0HWZ7-F1
#
_cell.length_a   1.000
_cell.length_b   1.000
_cell.length_c   1.000
_cell.angle_alpha   90.00
_cell.angle_beta   90.00
_cell.angle_gamma   90.00
#
_symmetry.space_group_name_H-M   'P 1'
#
loop_
_entity.id
_entity.type
_entity.pdbx_description
1 polymer ?
#
loop_
_entity_poly.entity_id
_entity_poly.type
_entity_poly.pdbx_seq_one_letter_code
_entity_poly.pdbx_strand_id
1 'polypeptide(L)'
;MNLPKIGDPSEYGITPREMAVLALLGEGLTAHAIGSRLRIAERTAIKHKENLYRKLGVHDRVTALNKARALGLLPAEQAEAVRPAGR
;
A
#
# COMPACT_ATOMS: atom_id res chain seq x y z
N MET A 1 12.19 16.96 -20.06
CA MET A 1 11.28 15.89 -19.61
C MET A 1 11.28 15.87 -18.09
N ASN A 2 10.16 16.17 -17.43
CA ASN A 2 10.03 15.94 -15.98
C ASN A 2 9.57 14.49 -15.79
N LEU A 3 10.48 13.60 -15.42
CA LEU A 3 10.11 12.24 -15.02
C LEU A 3 9.19 12.35 -13.80
N PRO A 4 8.09 11.56 -13.73
CA PRO A 4 7.32 11.48 -12.50
C PRO A 4 8.28 11.08 -11.38
N LYS A 5 8.36 11.89 -10.31
CA LYS A 5 9.16 11.54 -9.14
C LYS A 5 8.53 10.31 -8.50
N ILE A 6 9.03 9.13 -8.87
CA ILE A 6 8.77 7.90 -8.14
C ILE A 6 9.49 8.06 -6.81
N GLY A 7 8.74 8.11 -5.71
CA GLY A 7 9.34 8.12 -4.39
C GLY A 7 10.08 6.81 -4.16
N ASP A 8 11.28 6.87 -3.60
CA ASP A 8 11.99 5.66 -3.20
C ASP A 8 11.46 5.22 -1.81
N PRO A 9 10.86 4.02 -1.68
CA PRO A 9 10.37 3.55 -0.39
C PRO A 9 11.46 3.47 0.69
N SER A 10 12.73 3.28 0.29
CA SER A 10 13.85 3.16 1.21
C SER A 10 14.17 4.46 1.95
N GLU A 11 13.88 5.63 1.35
CA GLU A 11 14.03 6.95 2.00
C GLU A 11 13.11 7.10 3.22
N TYR A 12 12.00 6.35 3.24
CA TYR A 12 11.05 6.31 4.36
C TYR A 12 11.24 5.07 5.25
N GLY A 13 12.32 4.31 5.04
CA GLY A 13 12.60 3.05 5.71
C GLY A 13 11.57 1.94 5.42
N ILE A 14 10.77 2.07 4.36
CA ILE A 14 9.76 1.09 3.96
C ILE A 14 10.47 -0.09 3.30
N THR A 15 10.24 -1.28 3.83
CA THR A 15 10.81 -2.53 3.31
C THR A 15 10.05 -3.00 2.07
N PRO A 16 10.64 -3.88 1.25
CA PRO A 16 9.95 -4.48 0.10
C PRO A 16 8.62 -5.17 0.47
N ARG A 17 8.56 -5.79 1.65
CA ARG A 17 7.32 -6.44 2.13
C ARG A 17 6.25 -5.44 2.53
N GLU A 18 6.63 -4.35 3.19
CA GLU A 18 5.70 -3.27 3.51
C GLU A 18 5.21 -2.55 2.25
N MET A 19 6.07 -2.40 1.23
CA MET A 19 5.69 -1.85 -0.07
C MET A 19 4.68 -2.75 -0.81
N ALA A 20 4.90 -4.07 -0.78
CA ALA A 20 3.93 -5.02 -1.34
C ALA A 20 2.57 -4.98 -0.61
N VAL A 21 2.59 -4.82 0.72
CA VAL A 21 1.36 -4.63 1.51
C VAL A 21 0.68 -3.31 1.15
N LEU A 22 1.44 -2.22 1.00
CA LEU A 22 0.93 -0.90 0.60
C LEU A 22 0.24 -0.95 -0.77
N ALA A 23 0.82 -1.64 -1.76
CA ALA A 23 0.23 -1.82 -3.08
C ALA A 23 -1.13 -2.56 -3.02
N LEU A 24 -1.18 -3.69 -2.29
CA LEU A 24 -2.42 -4.47 -2.13
C LEU A 24 -3.49 -3.73 -1.31
N LEU A 25 -3.08 -2.88 -0.37
CA LEU A 25 -4.01 -1.95 0.28
C LEU A 25 -4.57 -0.91 -0.70
N GLY A 26 -3.79 -0.49 -1.70
CA GLY A 26 -4.28 0.38 -2.78
C GLY A 26 -5.34 -0.30 -3.66
N GLU A 27 -5.22 -1.62 -3.84
CA GLU A 27 -6.15 -2.43 -4.65
C GLU A 27 -7.47 -2.80 -3.95
N GLY A 28 -7.68 -2.43 -2.68
CA GLY A 28 -8.92 -2.79 -1.99
C GLY A 28 -8.78 -3.95 -0.99
N LEU A 29 -7.68 -4.71 -0.98
CA LEU A 29 -7.59 -5.96 -0.24
C LEU A 29 -7.60 -5.80 1.30
N THR A 30 -8.18 -6.80 1.98
CA THR A 30 -8.15 -6.96 3.44
C THR A 30 -6.86 -7.63 3.91
N ALA A 31 -6.53 -7.56 5.21
CA ALA A 31 -5.34 -8.22 5.75
C ALA A 31 -5.32 -9.74 5.49
N HIS A 32 -6.49 -10.38 5.57
CA HIS A 32 -6.67 -11.79 5.23
C HIS A 32 -6.33 -12.08 3.76
N ALA A 33 -6.87 -11.29 2.83
CA ALA A 33 -6.61 -11.43 1.40
C ALA A 33 -5.14 -11.13 1.05
N ILE A 34 -4.53 -10.14 1.72
CA ILE A 34 -3.11 -9.82 1.60
C ILE A 34 -2.25 -11.00 2.06
N GLY A 35 -2.57 -11.60 3.21
CA GLY A 35 -1.87 -12.78 3.71
C GLY A 35 -1.90 -13.92 2.70
N SER A 36 -3.09 -14.21 2.17
CA SER A 36 -3.28 -15.22 1.12
C SER A 36 -2.45 -14.92 -0.15
N ARG A 37 -2.48 -13.66 -0.62
CA ARG A 37 -1.76 -13.23 -1.83
C ARG A 37 -0.24 -13.29 -1.69
N LEU A 38 0.27 -12.97 -0.50
CA LEU A 38 1.70 -12.96 -0.18
C LEU A 38 2.21 -14.29 0.40
N ARG A 39 1.33 -15.29 0.55
CA ARG A 39 1.62 -16.59 1.20
C ARG A 39 2.20 -16.46 2.61
N ILE A 40 1.58 -15.60 3.42
CA ILE A 40 1.91 -15.39 4.84
C ILE A 40 0.63 -15.45 5.69
N ALA A 41 0.79 -15.68 6.99
CA ALA A 41 -0.35 -15.62 7.92
C ALA A 41 -0.98 -14.22 7.95
N GLU A 42 -2.29 -14.14 8.15
CA GLU A 42 -3.02 -12.88 8.29
C GLU A 42 -2.42 -11.99 9.40
N ARG A 43 -2.05 -12.59 10.54
CA ARG A 43 -1.37 -11.87 11.64
C ARG A 43 -0.07 -11.21 11.19
N THR A 44 0.67 -11.84 10.28
CA THR A 44 1.90 -11.27 9.71
C THR A 44 1.58 -10.11 8.77
N ALA A 45 0.53 -10.22 7.95
CA ALA A 45 0.06 -9.11 7.12
C ALA A 45 -0.40 -7.92 7.96
N ILE A 46 -1.13 -8.16 9.06
CA ILE A 46 -1.47 -7.12 10.05
C ILE A 46 -0.20 -6.47 10.59
N LYS A 47 0.83 -7.26 10.94
CA LYS A 47 2.07 -6.71 11.48
C LYS A 47 2.82 -5.83 10.48
N HIS A 48 2.87 -6.23 9.22
CA HIS A 48 3.44 -5.40 8.16
C HIS A 48 2.65 -4.10 7.98
N LYS A 49 1.32 -4.14 8.05
CA LYS A 49 0.46 -2.95 7.98
C LYS A 49 0.73 -1.97 9.14
N GLU A 50 0.83 -2.47 10.37
CA GLU A 50 1.18 -1.64 11.55
C GLU A 50 2.54 -0.96 11.38
N ASN A 51 3.55 -1.72 10.95
CA ASN A 51 4.90 -1.18 10.76
C ASN A 51 4.94 -0.16 9.63
N LEU A 52 4.25 -0.43 8.52
CA LEU A 52 4.05 0.50 7.41
C LEU A 52 3.41 1.80 7.88
N TYR A 53 2.31 1.72 8.64
CA TYR A 53 1.60 2.91 9.15
C TYR A 53 2.50 3.73 10.07
N ARG A 54 3.25 3.08 10.96
CA ARG A 54 4.22 3.75 11.82
C ARG A 54 5.31 4.47 11.01
N LYS A 55 5.85 3.84 9.96
CA LYS A 55 6.88 4.44 9.08
C LYS A 55 6.34 5.60 8.25
N LEU A 56 5.09 5.49 7.81
CA LEU A 56 4.38 6.58 7.16
C LEU A 56 3.89 7.64 8.15
N GLY A 57 3.93 7.42 9.47
CA GLY A 57 3.42 8.36 10.46
C GLY A 57 1.91 8.61 10.32
N VAL A 58 1.14 7.54 10.09
CA VAL A 58 -0.32 7.56 9.91
C VAL A 58 -0.96 6.47 10.76
N HIS A 59 -2.29 6.50 10.89
CA HIS A 59 -3.03 5.59 11.79
C HIS A 59 -4.09 4.75 11.08
N ASP A 60 -4.45 5.08 9.85
CA ASP A 60 -5.50 4.40 9.11
C ASP A 60 -5.12 4.20 7.64
N ARG A 61 -5.95 3.40 6.96
CA ARG A 61 -5.72 3.02 5.57
C ARG A 61 -5.82 4.21 4.63
N VAL A 62 -6.81 5.06 4.80
CA VAL A 62 -7.08 6.16 3.88
C VAL A 62 -5.95 7.18 3.94
N THR A 63 -5.50 7.53 5.14
CA THR A 63 -4.36 8.43 5.36
C THR A 63 -3.05 7.80 4.85
N ALA A 64 -2.84 6.50 5.03
CA ALA A 64 -1.69 5.79 4.46
C ALA A 64 -1.64 5.84 2.93
N LEU A 65 -2.76 5.56 2.25
CA LEU A 65 -2.84 5.60 0.80
C LEU A 65 -2.65 7.01 0.25
N ASN A 66 -3.31 8.01 0.85
CA ASN A 66 -3.16 9.40 0.44
C ASN A 66 -1.72 9.89 0.61
N LYS A 67 -1.08 9.55 1.74
CA LYS A 67 0.32 9.92 1.97
C LYS A 67 1.24 9.20 0.99
N ALA A 68 1.07 7.90 0.77
CA ALA A 68 1.85 7.16 -0.21
C ALA A 68 1.75 7.74 -1.63
N ARG A 69 0.56 8.19 -2.04
CA ARG A 69 0.35 8.89 -3.32
C ARG A 69 1.09 10.23 -3.36
N ALA A 70 0.99 11.03 -2.29
CA ALA A 70 1.69 12.31 -2.20
C ALA A 70 3.22 12.16 -2.22
N LEU A 71 3.74 11.04 -1.68
CA LEU A 71 5.16 10.69 -1.70
C LEU A 71 5.59 10.02 -3.03
N GLY A 72 4.69 9.78 -3.97
CA GLY A 72 4.99 9.09 -5.23
C GLY A 72 5.31 7.60 -5.08
N LEU A 73 4.94 6.99 -3.95
CA LEU A 73 5.09 5.54 -3.67
C LEU A 73 3.95 4.71 -4.29
N LEU A 74 2.78 5.33 -4.46
CA LEU A 74 1.66 4.77 -5.20
C LEU A 74 1.27 5.72 -6.34
N PRO A 75 0.75 5.20 -7.46
CA PRO A 75 0.20 6.05 -8.50
C PRO A 75 -0.92 6.91 -7.93
N ALA A 76 -0.98 8.18 -8.35
CA ALA A 76 -2.17 8.99 -8.15
C ALA A 76 -3.36 8.22 -8.72
N GLU A 77 -4.46 8.15 -7.97
CA GLU A 77 -5.67 7.45 -8.38
C GLU A 77 -6.19 8.08 -9.68
N GLN A 78 -5.73 7.57 -10.82
CA GLN A 78 -6.34 7.87 -12.10
C GLN A 78 -7.64 7.08 -12.13
N ALA A 79 -8.73 7.82 -12.18
CA ALA A 79 -10.09 7.33 -12.32
C ALA A 79 -10.21 6.48 -13.61
N GLU A 80 -9.97 5.17 -13.51
CA GLU A 80 -10.26 4.20 -14.56
C GLU A 80 -10.77 2.92 -13.86
N ALA A 81 -12.05 2.84 -13.52
CA ALA A 81 -13.11 2.46 -14.44
C ALA A 81 -12.91 1.07 -15.08
N VAL A 82 -12.63 0.00 -14.32
CA VAL A 82 -13.03 -1.37 -14.75
C VAL A 82 -13.57 -2.21 -13.59
N ARG A 83 -14.88 -2.03 -13.36
CA ARG A 83 -15.92 -3.01 -13.01
C ARG A 83 -15.97 -3.67 -11.61
N PRO A 84 -17.19 -3.82 -11.05
CA PRO A 84 -17.45 -4.77 -9.99
C PRO A 84 -17.39 -6.19 -10.55
N ALA A 85 -16.53 -7.04 -9.99
CA ALA A 85 -16.82 -8.46 -9.88
C ALA A 85 -17.45 -8.61 -8.48
N GLY A 86 -18.77 -8.72 -8.33
CA GLY A 86 -19.57 -9.69 -9.05
C GLY A 86 -19.28 -11.08 -8.50
N ARG A 87 -19.53 -11.28 -7.21
CA ARG A 87 -20.17 -12.48 -6.66
C ARG A 87 -20.80 -12.17 -5.31
#